data_AF-A0A1E5IIH8-F1
#
_entry.id   AF-A0A1E5IIH8-F1
#
_cell.length_a   1.000
_cell.length_b   1.000
_cell.length_c   1.000
_cell.angle_alpha   90.00
_cell.angle_beta   90.00
_cell.angle_gamma   90.00
#
_symmetry.space_group_name_H-M   'P 1'
#
loop_
_entity.id
_entity.type
_entity.pdbx_description
1 polymer ?
#
loop_
_entity_poly.entity_id
_entity_poly.type
_entity_poly.pdbx_seq_one_letter_code
_entity_poly.pdbx_strand_id
1 'polypeptide(L)'
;MVLNPFAASKRRSFGYCKLKELIGIIEDEIDCCIFILCSKKNEGKIKFLENDRTFVSDFESVLENAALIKYADAEENSMSGLQ
;
A
#
# COMPACT_ATOMS: atom_id res chain seq x y z
N MET A 1 6.05 3.15 0.83
CA MET A 1 4.72 3.78 0.79
C MET A 1 3.64 2.80 1.21
N VAL A 2 2.60 3.25 1.93
CA VAL A 2 1.45 2.43 2.32
C VAL A 2 0.17 2.97 1.68
N LEU A 3 -0.61 2.10 1.02
CA LEU A 3 -1.88 2.43 0.39
C LEU A 3 -3.03 1.68 1.09
N ASN A 4 -4.12 2.38 1.41
CA ASN A 4 -5.36 1.77 1.89
C ASN A 4 -6.53 2.08 0.93
N PRO A 5 -6.66 1.35 -0.18
CA PRO A 5 -7.59 1.69 -1.25
C PRO A 5 -9.04 1.26 -0.98
N PHE A 6 -9.32 0.54 0.11
CA PHE A 6 -10.64 -0.02 0.36
C PHE A 6 -11.36 0.65 1.52
N ALA A 7 -12.60 1.05 1.27
CA ALA A 7 -13.51 1.52 2.29
C ALA A 7 -14.67 0.52 2.50
N ALA A 8 -15.39 0.66 3.62
CA ALA A 8 -16.61 -0.11 3.86
C ALA A 8 -17.68 0.07 2.76
N SER A 9 -17.69 1.24 2.09
CA SER A 9 -18.58 1.51 0.96
C SER A 9 -17.84 1.30 -0.35
N LYS A 10 -18.39 0.45 -1.23
CA LYS A 10 -17.82 0.18 -2.57
C LYS A 10 -17.64 1.44 -3.41
N ARG A 11 -18.51 2.44 -3.28
CA ARG A 11 -18.41 3.71 -4.03
C ARG A 11 -17.23 4.58 -3.58
N ARG A 12 -16.66 4.31 -2.41
CA ARG A 12 -15.48 4.97 -1.85
C ARG A 12 -14.22 4.12 -1.95
N SER A 13 -14.33 2.90 -2.47
CA SER A 13 -13.18 2.03 -2.72
C SER A 13 -12.60 2.31 -4.10
N PHE A 14 -11.29 2.18 -4.21
CA PHE A 14 -10.61 2.26 -5.49
C PHE A 14 -10.93 1.03 -6.35
N GLY A 15 -11.18 1.25 -7.64
CA GLY A 15 -11.35 0.15 -8.59
C GLY A 15 -10.01 -0.52 -8.89
N TYR A 16 -9.99 -1.84 -9.06
CA TYR A 16 -8.75 -2.61 -9.21
C TYR A 16 -7.90 -2.19 -10.42
N CYS A 17 -8.52 -1.90 -11.57
CA CYS A 17 -7.78 -1.44 -12.76
C CYS A 17 -7.12 -0.09 -12.53
N LYS A 18 -7.82 0.85 -11.89
CA LYS A 18 -7.27 2.15 -11.54
C LYS A 18 -6.17 2.04 -10.50
N LEU A 19 -6.31 1.10 -9.55
CA LEU A 19 -5.29 0.84 -8.53
C LEU A 19 -4.01 0.35 -9.21
N LYS A 20 -4.11 -0.57 -10.18
CA LYS A 20 -2.97 -1.03 -10.98
C LYS A 20 -2.28 0.10 -11.73
N GLU A 21 -3.05 0.97 -12.37
CA GLU A 21 -2.52 2.14 -13.08
C GLU A 21 -1.78 3.08 -12.14
N LEU A 22 -2.36 3.37 -10.97
CA LEU A 22 -1.74 4.20 -9.94
C LEU A 22 -0.42 3.60 -9.43
N ILE A 23 -0.40 2.29 -9.18
CA ILE A 23 0.82 1.57 -8.76
C ILE A 23 1.91 1.73 -9.80
N GLY A 24 1.59 1.52 -11.09
CA GLY A 24 2.58 1.69 -12.16
C GLY A 24 3.16 3.10 -12.19
N ILE A 25 2.32 4.14 -12.07
CA ILE A 25 2.79 5.54 -12.01
C ILE A 25 3.71 5.77 -10.81
N ILE A 26 3.36 5.24 -9.63
CA ILE A 26 4.19 5.39 -8.43
C ILE A 26 5.53 4.66 -8.61
N GLU A 27 5.51 3.44 -9.14
CA GLU A 27 6.72 2.63 -9.34
C GLU A 27 7.68 3.25 -10.36
N ASP A 28 7.15 3.94 -11.38
CA ASP A 28 7.91 4.65 -12.41
C ASP A 28 8.52 5.97 -11.89
N GLU A 29 7.79 6.71 -11.06
CA GLU A 29 8.18 8.05 -10.61
C GLU A 29 8.93 8.06 -9.27
N ILE A 30 8.70 7.06 -8.42
CA ILE A 30 9.20 7.02 -7.05
C ILE A 30 9.94 5.71 -6.81
N ASP A 31 11.21 5.82 -6.37
CA ASP A 31 11.94 4.63 -5.95
C ASP A 31 11.49 4.16 -4.55
N CYS A 32 10.40 3.39 -4.48
CA CYS A 32 9.88 2.89 -3.22
C CYS A 32 9.22 1.52 -3.32
N CYS A 33 9.13 0.84 -2.17
CA CYS A 33 8.24 -0.31 -1.99
C CYS A 33 6.82 0.17 -1.67
N ILE A 34 5.80 -0.50 -2.22
CA ILE A 34 4.39 -0.19 -2.01
C ILE A 34 3.75 -1.32 -1.21
N PHE A 35 3.09 -0.98 -0.10
CA PHE A 35 2.32 -1.92 0.69
C PHE A 35 0.83 -1.59 0.60
N ILE A 36 0.04 -2.52 0.06
CA ILE A 36 -1.41 -2.35 -0.09
C ILE A 36 -2.12 -3.02 1.08
N LEU A 37 -2.72 -2.22 1.95
CA LEU A 37 -3.55 -2.71 3.04
C LEU A 37 -4.90 -3.19 2.49
N CYS A 38 -5.29 -4.39 2.87
CA CYS A 38 -6.58 -4.94 2.53
C CYS A 38 -7.12 -5.84 3.65
N SER A 39 -8.41 -6.16 3.57
CA SER A 39 -8.97 -7.25 4.37
C SER A 39 -8.74 -8.58 3.65
N LYS A 40 -8.64 -9.68 4.40
CA LYS A 40 -8.63 -11.07 3.88
C LYS A 40 -9.66 -11.37 2.77
N LYS A 41 -10.86 -10.76 2.84
CA LYS A 41 -11.91 -10.89 1.80
C LYS A 41 -11.53 -10.31 0.43
N ASN A 42 -10.62 -9.35 0.41
CA ASN A 42 -10.18 -8.64 -0.79
C ASN A 42 -8.79 -9.09 -1.26
N GLU A 43 -7.97 -9.71 -0.40
CA GLU A 43 -6.62 -10.19 -0.72
C GLU A 43 -6.59 -10.97 -2.04
N GLY A 44 -7.38 -12.03 -2.16
CA GLY A 44 -7.42 -12.85 -3.38
C GLY A 44 -7.88 -12.12 -4.65
N LYS A 45 -8.52 -10.95 -4.52
CA LYS A 45 -8.93 -10.13 -5.67
C LYS A 45 -7.86 -9.18 -6.14
N ILE A 46 -6.84 -8.91 -5.32
CA ILE A 46 -5.78 -7.96 -5.64
C ILE A 46 -4.37 -8.56 -5.58
N LYS A 47 -4.26 -9.84 -5.24
CA LYS A 47 -2.97 -10.55 -5.22
C LYS A 47 -2.22 -10.50 -6.56
N PHE A 48 -2.94 -10.34 -7.67
CA PHE A 48 -2.33 -10.15 -9.00
C PHE A 48 -1.56 -8.83 -9.16
N LEU A 49 -1.70 -7.89 -8.20
CA LEU A 49 -0.94 -6.65 -8.16
C LEU A 49 0.44 -6.82 -7.52
N GLU A 50 0.70 -7.95 -6.85
CA GLU A 50 2.01 -8.21 -6.23
C GLU A 50 3.11 -8.35 -7.28
N ASN A 51 4.26 -7.77 -6.97
CA ASN A 51 5.49 -7.88 -7.75
C ASN A 51 6.70 -7.69 -6.80
N ASP A 52 7.90 -7.51 -7.33
CA ASP A 52 9.12 -7.36 -6.52
C ASP A 52 9.15 -6.12 -5.61
N ARG A 53 8.28 -5.13 -5.88
CA ARG A 53 8.22 -3.83 -5.18
C ARG A 53 6.84 -3.54 -4.56
N THR A 54 5.80 -4.27 -4.97
CA THR A 54 4.43 -4.12 -4.50
C THR A 54 3.98 -5.36 -3.73
N PHE A 55 3.56 -5.15 -2.48
CA PHE A 55 3.17 -6.20 -1.55
C PHE A 55 1.73 -6.01 -1.10
N VAL A 56 0.93 -7.08 -1.10
CA VAL A 56 -0.44 -7.05 -0.56
C VAL A 56 -0.40 -7.55 0.87
N SER A 57 -0.91 -6.73 1.79
CA SER A 57 -0.97 -7.04 3.21
C SER A 57 -2.41 -7.17 3.67
N ASP A 58 -2.73 -8.27 4.34
CA ASP A 58 -4.05 -8.58 4.87
C ASP A 58 -4.11 -8.63 6.41
N PHE A 59 -3.17 -7.94 7.08
CA PHE A 59 -3.02 -7.99 8.54
C PHE A 59 -4.35 -7.85 9.28
N GLU A 60 -4.71 -8.90 10.02
CA GLU A 60 -5.90 -8.90 10.87
C GLU A 60 -5.71 -7.99 12.10
N SER A 61 -4.46 -7.74 12.50
CA SER A 61 -4.11 -6.87 13.63
C SER A 61 -4.06 -5.39 13.24
N VAL A 62 -4.82 -4.57 13.95
CA VAL A 62 -4.74 -3.10 13.84
C VAL A 62 -3.34 -2.59 14.23
N LEU A 63 -2.68 -3.24 15.19
CA LEU A 63 -1.35 -2.83 15.66
C LEU A 63 -0.28 -3.07 14.60
N GLU A 64 -0.36 -4.17 13.85
CA GLU A 64 0.57 -4.47 12.76
C GLU A 64 0.42 -3.46 11.62
N ASN A 65 -0.82 -3.13 11.25
CA ASN A 65 -1.11 -2.08 10.28
C ASN A 65 -0.55 -0.72 10.71
N ALA A 66 -0.76 -0.33 11.98
CA ALA A 66 -0.25 0.92 12.52
C ALA A 66 1.28 0.96 12.56
N ALA A 67 1.93 -0.16 12.91
CA ALA A 67 3.38 -0.28 12.88
C ALA A 67 3.93 -0.10 11.46
N LEU A 68 3.34 -0.76 10.46
CA LEU A 68 3.74 -0.62 9.07
C LEU A 68 3.65 0.84 8.58
N ILE A 69 2.54 1.52 8.87
CA ILE A 69 2.35 2.94 8.53
C ILE A 69 3.45 3.78 9.18
N LYS A 70 3.74 3.55 10.46
CA LYS A 70 4.77 4.29 11.19
C LYS A 70 6.18 4.06 10.61
N TYR A 71 6.51 2.84 10.22
CA TYR A 71 7.82 2.55 9.61
C TYR A 71 7.97 3.19 8.23
N ALA A 72 6.91 3.17 7.42
CA ALA A 72 6.93 3.83 6.12
C ALA A 72 7.10 5.36 6.22
N ASP A 73 6.57 5.99 7.27
CA ASP A 73 6.73 7.43 7.57
C ASP A 73 8.11 7.77 8.15
N ALA A 74 8.72 6.86 8.90
CA ALA A 74 10.03 7.07 9.51
C ALA A 74 11.18 7.09 8.48
N GLU A 75 11.08 6.32 7.38
CA GLU A 75 12.08 6.36 6.29
C GLU A 75 12.12 7.72 5.57
N GLU A 76 10.99 8.40 5.46
CA GLU A 76 10.95 9.75 4.85
C GLU A 76 11.70 10.79 5.71
N ASN A 77 11.67 10.62 7.04
CA ASN A 77 12.31 11.52 8.00
C ASN A 77 13.79 11.20 8.29
N SER A 78 14.28 10.01 7.98
CA SER A 78 15.71 9.68 8.15
C SER A 78 16.58 10.26 7.03
N MET A 79 16.00 10.50 5.85
CA MET A 79 16.66 11.10 4.68
C MET A 79 16.71 12.64 4.74
N SER A 80 15.93 13.30 5.61
CA SER A 80 15.94 14.76 5.79
C SER A 80 16.94 15.25 6.84
N GLY A 81 17.58 14.35 7.60
CA GLY A 81 18.57 14.67 8.64
C GLY A 81 20.03 14.69 8.17
N LEU A 82 20.29 14.57 6.88
CA LEU A 82 21.64 14.51 6.27
C LEU A 82 21.96 15.73 5.38
N GLN A 83 21.26 16.86 5.56
CA GLN A 83 21.59 18.14 4.90
C GLN A 83 22.43 19.06 5.78
#